data_AF-A0A7W8ZQB7-F1
#
_entry.id   AF-A0A7W8ZQB7-F1
#
_cell.length_a   1.000
_cell.length_b   1.000
_cell.length_c   1.000
_cell.angle_alpha   90.00
_cell.angle_beta   90.00
_cell.angle_gamma   90.00
#
_symmetry.space_group_name_H-M   'P 1'
#
loop_
_entity.id
_entity.type
_entity.pdbx_description
1 polymer ?
#
loop_
_entity_poly.entity_id
_entity_poly.type
_entity_poly.pdbx_seq_one_letter_code
_entity_poly.pdbx_strand_id
1 'polypeptide(L)'
;MNTGEDTQGLRKIIDFTRLISITILTIHFYICCYTVFKELGWTAEITDRIIYNISKTGLFGNFLNPKLVALLFLVISLFGVKGKKNEKLKRGSIVFYLVTGLLFYFISIVILISPFSLFLVAVFYIGGTSVGYMLILTGGGLVSRLIKDKLNKDTFNIENETFPQEERLLKNEYSVNLPAKYRLKDKIRNSWINIINPFRGILIAGTPGAGKSYFVIRHIIEQHIKKGFSMFLYDYKYDDLYRIVYNMLLEYWGNYKVKPTFWVIDFENIMHRCNPLHPESMEDITDATESSRTIMMGLNKDWLKKSGDFFVESPINFLTAVIWYLRKYQNGKFCTLPHVIELMQADYDKLFAVLQEEDEIKVLINPFISALQNNAMAQLEGQIASAKIGLARLSSPQLYYVLSGNDFTLDINNPEEPKIVCVGNNPQKQQVYGAVLSLYISRMIKLVNLDIPIKMTPEDLCKLTPQS
;
A
#
# COMPACT_ATOMS: atom_id res chain seq x y z
N MET A 1 -27.09 17.11 0.98
CA MET A 1 -28.33 16.47 1.46
C MET A 1 -29.30 16.38 0.29
N ASN A 2 -29.54 15.18 -0.25
CA ASN A 2 -30.64 14.90 -1.18
C ASN A 2 -31.42 13.76 -0.50
N THR A 3 -32.46 14.10 0.26
CA THR A 3 -33.34 13.10 0.87
C THR A 3 -34.11 12.38 -0.25
N GLY A 4 -34.35 11.07 -0.09
CA GLY A 4 -35.00 10.24 -1.12
C GLY A 4 -36.40 10.74 -1.50
N GLU A 5 -37.08 11.45 -0.61
CA GLU A 5 -38.41 12.02 -0.80
C GLU A 5 -38.45 13.11 -1.89
N ASP A 6 -37.50 14.04 -1.91
CA ASP A 6 -37.44 15.10 -2.93
C ASP A 6 -37.27 14.53 -4.34
N THR A 7 -36.52 13.43 -4.46
CA THR A 7 -36.28 12.77 -5.75
C THR A 7 -37.51 12.01 -6.27
N GLN A 8 -38.33 11.46 -5.38
CA GLN A 8 -39.60 10.83 -5.74
C GLN A 8 -40.66 11.89 -6.11
N GLY A 9 -40.72 13.00 -5.37
CA GLY A 9 -41.60 14.12 -5.66
C GLY A 9 -41.34 14.71 -7.05
N LEU A 10 -40.07 14.99 -7.37
CA LEU A 10 -39.67 15.49 -8.68
C LEU A 10 -40.07 14.51 -9.81
N ARG A 11 -39.87 13.20 -9.60
CA ARG A 11 -40.23 12.16 -10.57
C ARG A 11 -41.73 12.14 -10.87
N LYS A 12 -42.57 12.26 -9.84
CA LYS A 12 -44.03 12.34 -10.02
C LYS A 12 -44.44 13.58 -10.84
N ILE A 13 -43.80 14.73 -10.60
CA ILE A 13 -44.05 15.97 -11.36
C ILE A 13 -43.65 15.81 -12.84
N ILE A 14 -42.52 15.15 -13.11
CA ILE A 14 -42.04 14.85 -14.47
C ILE A 14 -42.99 13.89 -15.20
N ASP A 15 -43.43 12.83 -14.53
CA ASP A 15 -44.36 11.86 -15.10
C ASP A 15 -45.72 12.51 -15.39
N PHE A 16 -46.18 13.41 -14.50
CA PHE A 16 -47.40 14.18 -14.68
C PHE A 16 -47.31 15.18 -15.85
N THR A 17 -46.20 15.92 -15.99
CA THR A 17 -46.00 16.84 -17.13
C THR A 17 -45.95 16.10 -18.47
N ARG A 18 -45.36 14.91 -18.51
CA ARG A 18 -45.42 14.04 -19.70
C ARG A 18 -46.84 13.54 -19.99
N LEU A 19 -47.62 13.22 -18.96
CA LEU A 19 -49.03 12.84 -19.13
C LEU A 19 -49.84 13.99 -19.72
N ILE A 20 -49.63 15.22 -19.26
CA ILE A 20 -50.27 16.42 -19.83
C ILE A 20 -49.97 16.53 -21.34
N SER A 21 -48.71 16.37 -21.73
CA SER A 21 -48.30 16.39 -23.15
C SER A 21 -49.07 15.35 -23.99
N ILE A 22 -49.17 14.11 -23.51
CA ILE A 22 -49.89 13.03 -24.22
C ILE A 22 -51.38 13.35 -24.29
N THR A 23 -51.99 13.82 -23.20
CA THR A 23 -53.42 14.18 -23.17
C THR A 23 -53.75 15.28 -24.17
N ILE A 24 -52.92 16.32 -24.29
CA ILE A 24 -53.10 17.39 -25.28
C ILE A 24 -53.08 16.81 -26.71
N LEU A 25 -52.14 15.89 -27.00
CA LEU A 25 -52.09 15.21 -28.29
C LEU A 25 -53.30 14.32 -28.56
N THR A 26 -53.78 13.58 -27.57
CA THR A 26 -54.97 12.73 -27.71
C THR A 26 -56.21 13.56 -28.00
N ILE A 27 -56.41 14.68 -27.30
CA ILE A 27 -57.52 15.61 -27.57
C ILE A 27 -57.36 16.20 -28.97
N HIS A 28 -56.13 16.55 -29.36
CA HIS A 28 -55.85 17.07 -30.69
C HIS A 28 -56.19 16.05 -31.81
N PHE A 29 -55.83 14.78 -31.63
CA PHE A 29 -56.22 13.70 -32.56
C PHE A 29 -57.72 13.55 -32.65
N TYR A 30 -58.42 13.56 -31.51
CA TYR A 30 -59.88 13.45 -31.48
C TYR A 30 -60.55 14.57 -32.25
N ILE A 31 -60.10 15.82 -32.08
CA ILE A 31 -60.65 16.98 -32.79
C ILE A 31 -60.35 16.89 -34.30
N CYS A 32 -59.10 16.59 -34.68
CA CYS A 32 -58.69 16.60 -36.10
C CYS A 32 -59.27 15.44 -36.90
N CYS A 33 -59.52 14.30 -36.26
CA CYS A 33 -60.02 13.09 -36.90
C CYS A 33 -61.47 12.75 -36.47
N TYR A 34 -62.22 13.74 -35.97
CA TYR A 34 -63.56 13.54 -35.39
C TYR A 34 -64.52 12.81 -36.32
N THR A 35 -64.55 13.16 -37.61
CA THR A 35 -65.41 12.52 -38.61
C THR A 35 -65.17 11.01 -38.70
N VAL A 36 -63.90 10.60 -38.67
CA VAL A 36 -63.53 9.17 -38.70
C VAL A 36 -63.91 8.47 -37.39
N PHE A 37 -63.69 9.11 -36.24
CA PHE A 37 -64.12 8.56 -34.96
C PHE A 37 -65.63 8.38 -34.88
N LYS A 38 -66.40 9.32 -35.47
CA LYS A 38 -67.86 9.24 -35.56
C LYS A 38 -68.31 8.09 -36.46
N GLU A 39 -67.68 7.90 -37.62
CA GLU A 39 -67.95 6.78 -38.52
C GLU A 39 -67.64 5.41 -37.89
N LEU A 40 -66.61 5.34 -37.04
CA LEU A 40 -66.23 4.12 -36.31
C LEU A 40 -67.05 3.87 -35.03
N GLY A 41 -67.96 4.77 -34.66
CA GLY A 41 -68.73 4.69 -33.41
C GLY A 41 -67.89 4.91 -32.14
N TRP A 42 -66.72 5.53 -32.25
CA TRP A 42 -65.79 5.80 -31.13
C TRP A 42 -66.02 7.18 -30.49
N THR A 43 -67.20 7.76 -30.69
CA THR A 43 -67.63 9.03 -30.07
C THR A 43 -68.61 8.77 -28.92
N ALA A 44 -68.53 9.56 -27.86
CA ALA A 44 -69.47 9.53 -26.74
C ALA A 44 -69.94 10.95 -26.41
N GLU A 45 -71.23 11.13 -26.12
CA GLU A 45 -71.85 12.46 -25.93
C GLU A 45 -71.17 13.29 -24.82
N ILE A 46 -70.79 12.64 -23.72
CA ILE A 46 -70.07 13.27 -22.61
C ILE A 46 -68.69 13.76 -23.09
N THR A 47 -67.97 12.94 -23.83
CA THR A 47 -66.63 13.24 -24.37
C THR A 47 -66.69 14.40 -25.36
N ASP A 48 -67.68 14.41 -26.24
CA ASP A 48 -67.92 15.47 -27.23
C ASP A 48 -68.21 16.81 -26.55
N ARG A 49 -69.03 16.81 -25.50
CA ARG A 49 -69.34 18.02 -24.73
C ARG A 49 -68.11 18.58 -24.02
N ILE A 50 -67.27 17.72 -23.45
CA ILE A 50 -66.02 18.11 -22.78
C ILE A 50 -65.03 18.68 -23.81
N ILE A 51 -64.81 17.98 -24.91
CA ILE A 51 -63.85 18.39 -25.95
C ILE A 51 -64.31 19.67 -26.64
N TYR A 52 -65.61 19.85 -26.87
CA TYR A 52 -66.16 21.09 -27.41
C TYR A 52 -65.86 22.29 -26.51
N ASN A 53 -66.05 22.16 -25.19
CA ASN A 53 -65.70 23.23 -24.25
C ASN A 53 -64.19 23.50 -24.21
N ILE A 54 -63.37 22.46 -24.29
CA ILE A 54 -61.90 22.59 -24.35
C ILE A 54 -61.46 23.27 -25.65
N SER A 55 -62.11 23.00 -26.78
CA SER A 55 -61.76 23.61 -28.07
C SER A 55 -61.94 25.14 -28.07
N LYS A 56 -62.86 25.67 -27.24
CA LYS A 56 -63.11 27.12 -27.08
C LYS A 56 -62.02 27.87 -26.32
N THR A 57 -61.06 27.18 -25.70
CA THR A 57 -59.95 27.79 -24.94
C THR A 57 -58.88 28.44 -25.83
N GLY A 58 -59.00 28.38 -27.16
CA GLY A 58 -58.04 28.93 -28.13
C GLY A 58 -56.81 28.04 -28.38
N LEU A 59 -56.52 27.10 -27.47
CA LEU A 59 -55.39 26.16 -27.60
C LEU A 59 -55.49 25.28 -28.86
N PHE A 60 -56.71 24.87 -29.24
CA PHE A 60 -56.99 24.00 -30.37
C PHE A 60 -57.50 24.75 -31.61
N GLY A 61 -57.35 26.09 -31.65
CA GLY A 61 -57.83 26.90 -32.77
C GLY A 61 -57.08 26.68 -34.10
N ASN A 62 -55.84 26.19 -34.05
CA ASN A 62 -55.00 25.87 -35.20
C ASN A 62 -54.34 24.49 -35.03
N PHE A 63 -53.92 23.85 -36.12
CA PHE A 63 -53.26 22.53 -36.06
C PHE A 63 -51.90 22.52 -35.36
N LEU A 64 -51.20 23.67 -35.35
CA LEU A 64 -49.85 23.79 -34.78
C LEU A 64 -49.83 24.01 -33.26
N ASN A 65 -50.79 24.77 -32.73
CA ASN A 65 -50.77 25.20 -31.33
C ASN A 65 -50.80 24.01 -30.34
N PRO A 66 -51.68 23.00 -30.48
CA PRO A 66 -51.68 21.83 -29.60
C PRO A 66 -50.37 21.04 -29.66
N LYS A 67 -49.78 20.93 -30.86
CA LYS A 67 -48.50 20.25 -31.08
C LYS A 67 -47.34 20.99 -30.40
N LEU A 68 -47.30 22.31 -30.51
CA LEU A 68 -46.27 23.13 -29.84
C LEU A 68 -46.39 23.05 -28.31
N VAL A 69 -47.61 23.11 -27.77
CA VAL A 69 -47.82 23.03 -26.32
C VAL A 69 -47.54 21.62 -25.79
N ALA A 70 -47.94 20.57 -26.51
CA ALA A 70 -47.55 19.21 -26.16
C ALA A 70 -46.03 19.03 -26.18
N LEU A 71 -45.36 19.54 -27.23
CA LEU A 71 -43.90 19.51 -27.31
C LEU A 71 -43.22 20.28 -26.17
N LEU A 72 -43.79 21.42 -25.74
CA LEU A 72 -43.29 22.18 -24.58
C LEU A 72 -43.34 21.32 -23.31
N PHE A 73 -44.48 20.69 -23.02
CA PHE A 73 -44.62 19.81 -21.86
C PHE A 73 -43.72 18.56 -21.95
N LEU A 74 -43.52 18.02 -23.16
CA LEU A 74 -42.55 16.96 -23.40
C LEU A 74 -41.12 17.43 -23.06
N VAL A 75 -40.70 18.59 -23.57
CA VAL A 75 -39.37 19.16 -23.28
C VAL A 75 -39.17 19.39 -21.79
N ILE A 76 -40.17 19.92 -21.08
CA ILE A 76 -40.12 20.09 -19.62
C ILE A 76 -39.93 18.74 -18.92
N SER A 77 -40.67 17.71 -19.33
CA SER A 77 -40.54 16.36 -18.75
C SER A 77 -39.15 15.73 -18.97
N LEU A 78 -38.42 16.14 -20.02
CA LEU A 78 -37.12 15.58 -20.35
C LEU A 78 -35.99 16.05 -19.42
N PHE A 79 -36.08 17.24 -18.81
CA PHE A 79 -35.06 17.76 -17.88
C PHE A 79 -34.88 16.88 -16.64
N GLY A 80 -35.90 16.09 -16.31
CA GLY A 80 -35.96 15.26 -15.12
C GLY A 80 -35.43 13.84 -15.24
N VAL A 81 -35.24 13.33 -16.47
CA VAL A 81 -34.91 11.93 -16.72
C VAL A 81 -33.51 11.59 -16.16
N LYS A 82 -33.41 10.51 -15.39
CA LYS A 82 -32.14 9.89 -14.97
C LYS A 82 -31.93 8.60 -15.77
N GLY A 83 -30.82 8.51 -16.51
CA GLY A 83 -30.46 7.32 -17.27
C GLY A 83 -29.73 6.27 -16.44
N LYS A 84 -29.80 5.00 -16.87
CA LYS A 84 -28.85 3.97 -16.41
C LYS A 84 -27.45 4.31 -16.95
N LYS A 85 -26.43 4.35 -16.09
CA LYS A 85 -25.01 4.40 -16.48
C LYS A 85 -24.72 3.17 -17.36
N ASN A 86 -24.03 3.36 -18.50
CA ASN A 86 -23.45 2.33 -19.39
C ASN A 86 -24.03 2.13 -20.80
N GLU A 87 -24.51 3.19 -21.47
CA GLU A 87 -24.66 3.15 -22.93
C GLU A 87 -23.62 4.05 -23.61
N LYS A 88 -22.85 3.50 -24.55
CA LYS A 88 -21.93 4.29 -25.41
C LYS A 88 -22.77 5.23 -26.30
N LEU A 89 -23.02 6.45 -25.82
CA LEU A 89 -23.79 7.48 -26.52
C LEU A 89 -23.04 7.97 -27.77
N LYS A 90 -23.52 7.62 -28.97
CA LYS A 90 -23.05 8.20 -30.23
C LYS A 90 -23.83 9.50 -30.52
N ARG A 91 -23.13 10.64 -30.58
CA ARG A 91 -23.75 11.97 -30.85
C ARG A 91 -24.59 12.00 -32.14
N GLY A 92 -24.17 11.26 -33.17
CA GLY A 92 -24.90 11.14 -34.43
C GLY A 92 -26.30 10.54 -34.28
N SER A 93 -26.48 9.55 -33.40
CA SER A 93 -27.79 8.93 -33.15
C SER A 93 -28.76 9.89 -32.47
N ILE A 94 -28.28 10.76 -31.57
CA ILE A 94 -29.09 11.78 -30.88
C ILE A 94 -29.66 12.79 -31.90
N VAL A 95 -28.79 13.31 -32.77
CA VAL A 95 -29.19 14.25 -33.82
C VAL A 95 -30.19 13.59 -34.77
N PHE A 96 -29.95 12.34 -35.17
CA PHE A 96 -30.86 11.59 -36.02
C PHE A 96 -32.26 11.46 -35.41
N TYR A 97 -32.37 11.05 -34.13
CA TYR A 97 -33.69 10.91 -33.48
C TYR A 97 -34.45 12.23 -33.35
N LEU A 98 -33.76 13.32 -33.00
CA LEU A 98 -34.41 14.63 -32.84
C LEU A 98 -34.86 15.23 -34.17
N VAL A 99 -34.00 15.20 -35.19
CA VAL A 99 -34.31 15.75 -36.51
C VAL A 99 -35.41 14.93 -37.18
N THR A 100 -35.28 13.61 -37.22
CA THR A 100 -36.32 12.75 -37.82
C THR A 100 -37.63 12.85 -37.03
N GLY A 101 -37.56 12.87 -35.69
CA GLY A 101 -38.72 13.05 -34.84
C GLY A 101 -39.48 14.35 -35.09
N LEU A 102 -38.78 15.49 -35.13
CA LEU A 102 -39.38 16.79 -35.44
C LEU A 102 -39.98 16.83 -36.85
N LEU A 103 -39.29 16.28 -37.84
CA LEU A 103 -39.80 16.18 -39.21
C LEU A 103 -41.11 15.38 -39.26
N PHE A 104 -41.12 14.14 -38.74
CA PHE A 104 -42.35 13.33 -38.71
C PHE A 104 -43.48 14.00 -37.92
N TYR A 105 -43.16 14.66 -36.81
CA TYR A 105 -44.14 15.30 -35.93
C TYR A 105 -44.86 16.49 -36.57
N PHE A 106 -44.14 17.34 -37.31
CA PHE A 106 -44.72 18.52 -37.97
C PHE A 106 -45.18 18.25 -39.40
N ILE A 107 -44.45 17.46 -40.19
CA ILE A 107 -44.84 17.13 -41.57
C ILE A 107 -46.14 16.34 -41.61
N SER A 108 -46.49 15.59 -40.55
CA SER A 108 -47.77 14.90 -40.49
C SER A 108 -48.97 15.83 -40.67
N ILE A 109 -48.88 17.13 -40.37
CA ILE A 109 -49.97 18.10 -40.63
C ILE A 109 -50.34 18.16 -42.12
N VAL A 110 -49.37 18.00 -43.03
CA VAL A 110 -49.60 18.02 -44.48
C VAL A 110 -50.53 16.87 -44.91
N ILE A 111 -50.50 15.75 -44.18
CA ILE A 111 -51.35 14.58 -44.44
C ILE A 111 -52.84 14.93 -44.30
N LEU A 112 -53.19 15.89 -43.43
CA LEU A 112 -54.57 16.34 -43.23
C LEU A 112 -55.17 17.03 -44.47
N ILE A 113 -54.34 17.51 -45.39
CA ILE A 113 -54.77 18.24 -46.62
C ILE A 113 -54.68 17.32 -47.85
N SER A 114 -54.25 16.07 -47.68
CA SER A 114 -54.04 15.12 -48.77
C SER A 114 -55.36 14.57 -49.32
N PRO A 115 -55.48 14.27 -50.64
CA PRO A 115 -56.71 13.75 -51.25
C PRO A 115 -57.00 12.26 -50.95
N PHE A 116 -56.47 11.71 -49.85
CA PHE A 116 -56.72 10.32 -49.45
C PHE A 116 -58.08 10.17 -48.75
N SER A 117 -58.55 8.93 -48.58
CA SER A 117 -59.76 8.66 -47.80
C SER A 117 -59.59 9.12 -46.35
N LEU A 118 -60.66 9.60 -45.72
CA LEU A 118 -60.64 10.16 -44.36
C LEU A 118 -60.02 9.18 -43.36
N PHE A 119 -60.32 7.88 -43.48
CA PHE A 119 -59.72 6.83 -42.65
C PHE A 119 -58.19 6.75 -42.80
N LEU A 120 -57.66 6.75 -44.03
CA LEU A 120 -56.22 6.71 -44.28
C LEU A 120 -55.52 7.98 -43.79
N VAL A 121 -56.15 9.15 -43.96
CA VAL A 121 -55.67 10.42 -43.44
C VAL A 121 -55.53 10.35 -41.92
N ALA A 122 -56.54 9.87 -41.20
CA ALA A 122 -56.49 9.74 -39.74
C ALA A 122 -55.39 8.77 -39.26
N VAL A 123 -55.26 7.59 -39.90
CA VAL A 123 -54.24 6.60 -39.56
C VAL A 123 -52.83 7.15 -39.77
N PHE A 124 -52.54 7.73 -40.93
CA PHE A 124 -51.21 8.27 -41.22
C PHE A 124 -50.91 9.52 -40.40
N TYR A 125 -51.90 10.35 -40.11
CA TYR A 125 -51.74 11.53 -39.27
C TYR A 125 -51.38 11.18 -37.82
N ILE A 126 -52.19 10.32 -37.20
CA ILE A 126 -52.00 9.87 -35.82
C ILE A 126 -50.69 9.07 -35.72
N GLY A 127 -50.46 8.15 -36.66
CA GLY A 127 -49.24 7.34 -36.73
C GLY A 127 -47.98 8.20 -36.87
N GLY A 128 -47.94 9.10 -37.86
CA GLY A 128 -46.79 9.98 -38.10
C GLY A 128 -46.50 10.92 -36.93
N THR A 129 -47.54 11.51 -36.34
CA THR A 129 -47.39 12.37 -35.16
C THR A 129 -46.91 11.57 -33.94
N SER A 130 -47.42 10.36 -33.72
CA SER A 130 -47.04 9.51 -32.58
C SER A 130 -45.61 8.97 -32.71
N VAL A 131 -45.21 8.56 -33.93
CA VAL A 131 -43.83 8.15 -34.22
C VAL A 131 -42.88 9.32 -34.03
N GLY A 132 -43.21 10.50 -34.56
CA GLY A 132 -42.42 11.72 -34.35
C GLY A 132 -42.26 12.05 -32.86
N TYR A 133 -43.35 12.00 -32.10
CA TYR A 133 -43.35 12.23 -30.65
C TYR A 133 -42.45 11.25 -29.88
N MET A 134 -42.54 9.95 -30.20
CA MET A 134 -41.69 8.92 -29.57
C MET A 134 -40.21 9.13 -29.89
N LEU A 135 -39.87 9.47 -31.12
CA LEU A 135 -38.48 9.76 -31.52
C LEU A 135 -37.92 10.99 -30.78
N ILE A 136 -38.71 12.05 -30.61
CA ILE A 136 -38.33 13.23 -29.82
C ILE A 136 -38.14 12.85 -28.34
N LEU A 137 -39.03 12.04 -27.77
CA LEU A 137 -38.91 11.56 -26.38
C LEU A 137 -37.61 10.75 -26.19
N THR A 138 -37.28 9.84 -27.12
CA THR A 138 -36.05 9.05 -27.07
C THR A 138 -34.81 9.93 -27.24
N GLY A 139 -34.78 10.78 -28.26
CA GLY A 139 -33.65 11.68 -28.54
C GLY A 139 -33.41 12.68 -27.41
N GLY A 140 -34.47 13.30 -26.90
CA GLY A 140 -34.43 14.23 -25.79
C GLY A 140 -34.00 13.58 -24.47
N GLY A 141 -34.38 12.33 -24.25
CA GLY A 141 -33.91 11.54 -23.10
C GLY A 141 -32.39 11.32 -23.14
N LEU A 142 -31.82 11.09 -24.32
CA LEU A 142 -30.37 10.96 -24.52
C LEU A 142 -29.64 12.30 -24.33
N VAL A 143 -30.22 13.42 -24.80
CA VAL A 143 -29.67 14.78 -24.56
C VAL A 143 -29.61 15.10 -23.07
N SER A 144 -30.71 14.87 -22.35
CA SER A 144 -30.80 15.13 -20.91
C SER A 144 -29.73 14.36 -20.11
N ARG A 145 -29.45 13.10 -20.51
CA ARG A 145 -28.34 12.30 -19.95
C ARG A 145 -26.98 12.91 -20.25
N LEU A 146 -26.70 13.27 -21.51
CA LEU A 146 -25.41 13.85 -21.93
C LEU A 146 -25.09 15.15 -21.20
N ILE A 147 -26.09 16.01 -21.01
CA ILE A 147 -25.93 17.27 -20.27
C ILE A 147 -25.64 16.98 -18.79
N LYS A 148 -26.36 16.05 -18.17
CA LYS A 148 -26.11 15.65 -16.77
C LYS A 148 -24.74 15.02 -16.59
N ASP A 149 -24.30 14.13 -17.47
CA ASP A 149 -22.97 13.49 -17.38
C ASP A 149 -21.83 14.49 -17.52
N LYS A 150 -21.96 15.52 -18.38
CA LYS A 150 -20.97 16.61 -18.49
C LYS A 150 -20.96 17.55 -17.28
N LEU A 151 -22.11 17.77 -16.65
CA LEU A 151 -22.25 18.65 -15.48
C LEU A 151 -21.90 17.93 -14.18
N ASN A 152 -22.03 16.60 -14.13
CA ASN A 152 -21.56 15.77 -13.03
C ASN A 152 -20.02 15.69 -13.11
N LYS A 153 -19.36 16.72 -12.60
CA LYS A 153 -17.95 16.66 -12.22
C LYS A 153 -17.83 15.70 -11.03
N ASP A 154 -17.81 14.41 -11.33
CA ASP A 154 -17.34 13.44 -10.36
C ASP A 154 -15.92 13.86 -9.97
N THR A 155 -15.76 14.33 -8.73
CA THR A 155 -14.45 14.74 -8.19
C THR A 155 -13.48 13.57 -8.16
N PHE A 156 -13.99 12.35 -8.23
CA PHE A 156 -13.27 11.08 -8.29
C PHE A 156 -13.28 10.51 -9.72
N ASN A 157 -12.84 11.30 -10.70
CA ASN A 157 -12.57 10.78 -12.04
C ASN A 157 -11.05 10.71 -12.27
N ILE A 158 -10.61 9.76 -13.09
CA ILE A 158 -9.18 9.49 -13.34
C ILE A 158 -8.43 10.74 -13.83
N GLU A 159 -9.09 11.64 -14.56
CA GLU A 159 -8.48 12.90 -15.01
C GLU A 159 -8.22 13.88 -13.85
N ASN A 160 -9.15 13.99 -12.90
CA ASN A 160 -9.10 14.88 -11.74
C ASN A 160 -8.28 14.30 -10.58
N GLU A 161 -8.09 12.98 -10.52
CA GLU A 161 -7.28 12.29 -9.50
C GLU A 161 -5.77 12.32 -9.78
N THR A 162 -5.35 12.85 -10.94
CA THR A 162 -3.92 12.98 -11.27
C THR A 162 -3.33 14.30 -10.79
N PHE A 163 -2.12 14.26 -10.22
CA PHE A 163 -1.40 15.43 -9.71
C PHE A 163 0.07 15.44 -10.19
N PRO A 164 0.69 16.62 -10.34
CA PRO A 164 2.09 16.73 -10.76
C PRO A 164 3.01 16.00 -9.79
N GLN A 165 3.98 15.26 -10.33
CA GLN A 165 5.07 14.62 -9.60
C GLN A 165 6.37 15.40 -9.84
N GLU A 166 7.41 15.15 -9.05
CA GLU A 166 8.73 15.76 -9.28
C GLU A 166 9.35 15.21 -10.57
N GLU A 167 9.50 16.07 -11.57
CA GLU A 167 10.08 15.71 -12.88
C GLU A 167 11.60 15.93 -12.92
N ARG A 168 12.18 16.66 -11.95
CA ARG A 168 13.62 16.93 -11.90
C ARG A 168 14.37 15.81 -11.19
N LEU A 169 15.54 15.47 -11.73
CA LEU A 169 16.49 14.59 -11.10
C LEU A 169 17.35 15.39 -10.10
N LEU A 170 17.11 15.20 -8.81
CA LEU A 170 17.77 15.95 -7.74
C LEU A 170 18.85 15.09 -7.09
N LYS A 171 20.11 15.33 -7.48
CA LYS A 171 21.27 14.57 -7.00
C LYS A 171 22.06 15.34 -5.94
N ASN A 172 22.54 14.62 -4.93
CA ASN A 172 23.58 15.09 -4.01
C ASN A 172 24.50 13.91 -3.63
N GLU A 173 25.42 14.11 -2.68
CA GLU A 173 26.36 13.09 -2.21
C GLU A 173 25.66 11.83 -1.66
N TYR A 174 24.50 11.96 -1.03
CA TYR A 174 23.79 10.88 -0.31
C TYR A 174 22.57 10.33 -1.05
N SER A 175 22.03 11.07 -2.01
CA SER A 175 20.72 10.81 -2.61
C SER A 175 20.61 9.49 -3.35
N VAL A 176 19.43 8.89 -3.34
CA VAL A 176 19.08 7.78 -4.25
C VAL A 176 17.93 8.23 -5.12
N ASN A 177 18.06 8.05 -6.44
CA ASN A 177 17.10 8.54 -7.41
C ASN A 177 16.53 7.38 -8.22
N LEU A 178 15.21 7.16 -8.14
CA LEU A 178 14.53 6.09 -8.88
C LEU A 178 13.75 6.70 -10.06
N PRO A 179 13.94 6.20 -11.29
CA PRO A 179 13.13 6.64 -12.42
C PRO A 179 11.70 6.15 -12.25
N ALA A 180 10.74 7.04 -12.51
CA ALA A 180 9.31 6.74 -12.43
C ALA A 180 8.56 7.29 -13.63
N LYS A 181 7.33 6.83 -13.81
CA LYS A 181 6.36 7.41 -14.74
C LYS A 181 5.09 7.70 -14.00
N TYR A 182 4.47 8.82 -14.32
CA TYR A 182 3.18 9.19 -13.77
C TYR A 182 2.25 9.71 -14.86
N ARG A 183 0.95 9.70 -14.57
CA ARG A 183 -0.07 10.25 -15.47
C ARG A 183 -0.49 11.61 -14.93
N LEU A 184 -0.54 12.61 -15.80
CA LEU A 184 -1.14 13.93 -15.54
C LEU A 184 -2.18 14.19 -16.61
N LYS A 185 -3.46 14.13 -16.23
CA LYS A 185 -4.61 14.10 -17.15
C LYS A 185 -4.43 12.95 -18.15
N ASP A 186 -4.47 13.24 -19.44
CA ASP A 186 -4.31 12.22 -20.50
C ASP A 186 -2.85 11.97 -20.91
N LYS A 187 -1.88 12.59 -20.24
CA LYS A 187 -0.45 12.50 -20.62
C LYS A 187 0.32 11.66 -19.62
N ILE A 188 1.07 10.68 -20.14
CA ILE A 188 2.11 9.98 -19.37
C ILE A 188 3.38 10.81 -19.43
N ARG A 189 4.02 11.01 -18.28
CA ARG A 189 5.24 11.81 -18.12
C ARG A 189 6.27 11.02 -17.33
N ASN A 190 7.55 11.31 -17.59
CA ASN A 190 8.66 10.79 -16.80
C ASN A 190 8.79 11.63 -15.52
N SER A 191 9.12 10.98 -14.42
CA SER A 191 9.36 11.61 -13.12
C SER A 191 10.48 10.89 -12.37
N TRP A 192 10.86 11.44 -11.22
CA TRP A 192 11.88 10.88 -10.34
C TRP A 192 11.38 10.79 -8.92
N ILE A 193 11.57 9.63 -8.29
CA ILE A 193 11.48 9.49 -6.84
C ILE A 193 12.87 9.83 -6.30
N ASN A 194 13.01 11.06 -5.80
CA ASN A 194 14.27 11.56 -5.26
C ASN A 194 14.30 11.38 -3.74
N ILE A 195 15.09 10.41 -3.27
CA ILE A 195 15.38 10.23 -1.85
C ILE A 195 16.61 11.09 -1.55
N ILE A 196 16.38 12.34 -1.14
CA ILE A 196 17.44 13.36 -0.97
C ILE A 196 18.31 13.09 0.25
N ASN A 197 17.69 12.65 1.35
CA ASN A 197 18.37 12.37 2.60
C ASN A 197 17.94 10.96 3.09
N PRO A 198 18.67 9.90 2.72
CA PRO A 198 18.34 8.54 3.13
C PRO A 198 18.52 8.30 4.63
N PHE A 199 19.32 9.13 5.32
CA PHE A 199 19.62 8.97 6.75
C PHE A 199 18.42 9.15 7.69
N ARG A 200 17.27 9.59 7.17
CA ARG A 200 16.00 9.68 7.91
C ARG A 200 15.23 8.36 7.93
N GLY A 201 15.84 7.29 7.42
CA GLY A 201 15.22 5.98 7.26
C GLY A 201 14.35 5.88 6.01
N ILE A 202 14.33 4.68 5.40
CA ILE A 202 13.51 4.36 4.23
C ILE A 202 12.69 3.11 4.54
N LEU A 203 11.36 3.26 4.57
CA LEU A 203 10.45 2.13 4.73
C LEU A 203 9.94 1.62 3.38
N ILE A 204 10.26 0.37 3.04
CA ILE A 204 9.78 -0.31 1.83
C ILE A 204 8.78 -1.40 2.23
N ALA A 205 7.49 -1.09 2.11
CA ALA A 205 6.42 -2.04 2.42
C ALA A 205 5.98 -2.82 1.17
N GLY A 206 5.73 -4.12 1.33
CA GLY A 206 5.17 -4.96 0.27
C GLY A 206 5.24 -6.45 0.61
N THR A 207 4.35 -7.24 0.02
CA THR A 207 4.32 -8.70 0.20
C THR A 207 5.55 -9.38 -0.42
N PRO A 208 5.84 -10.65 -0.07
CA PRO A 208 6.81 -11.46 -0.80
C PRO A 208 6.47 -11.48 -2.31
N GLY A 209 7.46 -11.30 -3.18
CA GLY A 209 7.24 -11.26 -4.63
C GLY A 209 6.83 -9.90 -5.20
N ALA A 210 6.54 -8.89 -4.37
CA ALA A 210 6.18 -7.53 -4.83
C ALA A 210 7.31 -6.75 -5.53
N GLY A 211 8.50 -7.35 -5.69
CA GLY A 211 9.63 -6.73 -6.40
C GLY A 211 10.45 -5.71 -5.59
N LYS A 212 10.31 -5.67 -4.26
CA LYS A 212 11.07 -4.76 -3.36
C LYS A 212 12.57 -4.73 -3.66
N SER A 213 13.18 -5.91 -3.77
CA SER A 213 14.61 -6.06 -4.04
C SER A 213 15.00 -5.52 -5.41
N TYR A 214 14.21 -5.85 -6.43
CA TYR A 214 14.50 -5.50 -7.82
C TYR A 214 14.28 -4.01 -8.11
N PHE A 215 13.15 -3.45 -7.68
CA PHE A 215 12.77 -2.08 -8.02
C PHE A 215 13.36 -1.02 -7.10
N VAL A 216 13.68 -1.35 -5.85
CA VAL A 216 14.13 -0.34 -4.87
C VAL A 216 15.50 -0.67 -4.30
N ILE A 217 15.65 -1.81 -3.61
CA ILE A 217 16.87 -2.11 -2.84
C ILE A 217 18.11 -2.19 -3.76
N ARG A 218 18.00 -2.83 -4.92
CA ARG A 218 19.09 -2.89 -5.91
C ARG A 218 19.59 -1.50 -6.31
N HIS A 219 18.69 -0.55 -6.54
CA HIS A 219 19.07 0.82 -6.94
C HIS A 219 19.71 1.59 -5.79
N ILE A 220 19.30 1.34 -4.54
CA ILE A 220 19.96 1.89 -3.35
C ILE A 220 21.40 1.34 -3.29
N ILE A 221 21.56 0.02 -3.35
CA ILE A 221 22.86 -0.66 -3.34
C ILE A 221 23.79 -0.10 -4.41
N GLU A 222 23.33 -0.10 -5.66
CA GLU A 222 24.11 0.38 -6.80
C GLU A 222 24.54 1.84 -6.60
N GLN A 223 23.61 2.73 -6.26
CA GLN A 223 23.91 4.16 -6.17
C GLN A 223 24.83 4.48 -4.99
N HIS A 224 24.66 3.84 -3.83
CA HIS A 224 25.54 4.06 -2.68
C HIS A 224 26.94 3.50 -2.90
N ILE A 225 27.06 2.28 -3.46
CA ILE A 225 28.37 1.72 -3.80
C ILE A 225 29.07 2.59 -4.85
N LYS A 226 28.35 3.02 -5.89
CA LYS A 226 28.87 3.96 -6.88
C LYS A 226 29.40 5.26 -6.28
N LYS A 227 28.82 5.71 -5.16
CA LYS A 227 29.23 6.92 -4.42
C LYS A 227 30.33 6.68 -3.39
N GLY A 228 30.87 5.46 -3.31
CA GLY A 228 31.97 5.12 -2.41
C GLY A 228 31.54 4.87 -0.97
N PHE A 229 30.32 4.36 -0.74
CA PHE A 229 29.83 4.06 0.61
C PHE A 229 30.31 2.67 1.06
N SER A 230 30.62 2.55 2.35
CA SER A 230 30.60 1.29 3.09
C SER A 230 29.16 0.80 3.23
N MET A 231 28.98 -0.49 3.54
CA MET A 231 27.64 -1.06 3.62
C MET A 231 27.58 -2.27 4.53
N PHE A 232 26.60 -2.29 5.43
CA PHE A 232 26.17 -3.51 6.14
C PHE A 232 24.86 -3.98 5.53
N LEU A 233 24.88 -5.14 4.88
CA LEU A 233 23.74 -5.70 4.18
C LEU A 233 23.23 -6.95 4.89
N TYR A 234 21.96 -6.96 5.30
CA TYR A 234 21.27 -8.16 5.74
C TYR A 234 20.56 -8.83 4.57
N ASP A 235 21.02 -10.02 4.18
CA ASP A 235 20.45 -10.80 3.09
C ASP A 235 19.52 -11.88 3.64
N TYR A 236 18.22 -11.57 3.68
CA TYR A 236 17.20 -12.48 4.20
C TYR A 236 17.08 -13.79 3.39
N LYS A 237 17.39 -13.75 2.09
CA LYS A 237 17.35 -14.91 1.18
C LYS A 237 18.71 -15.06 0.52
N TYR A 238 19.71 -15.37 1.34
CA TYR A 238 21.06 -15.55 0.83
C TYR A 238 21.09 -16.58 -0.32
N ASP A 239 21.72 -16.30 -1.47
CA ASP A 239 22.68 -15.23 -1.77
C ASP A 239 22.16 -14.12 -2.72
N ASP A 240 20.86 -13.79 -2.65
CA ASP A 240 20.19 -12.83 -3.56
C ASP A 240 20.85 -11.43 -3.59
N LEU A 241 20.90 -10.75 -2.44
CA LEU A 241 21.41 -9.38 -2.34
C LEU A 241 22.94 -9.36 -2.29
N TYR A 242 23.55 -10.40 -1.72
CA TYR A 242 25.00 -10.60 -1.71
C TYR A 242 25.61 -10.46 -3.11
N ARG A 243 25.06 -11.17 -4.11
CA ARG A 243 25.56 -11.12 -5.49
C ARG A 243 25.47 -9.73 -6.09
N ILE A 244 24.39 -9.01 -5.77
CA ILE A 244 24.19 -7.64 -6.26
C ILE A 244 25.29 -6.75 -5.68
N VAL A 245 25.51 -6.77 -4.37
CA VAL A 245 26.54 -5.96 -3.70
C VAL A 245 27.92 -6.27 -4.26
N TYR A 246 28.29 -7.55 -4.34
CA TYR A 246 29.61 -7.95 -4.84
C TYR A 246 29.84 -7.48 -6.28
N ASN A 247 28.87 -7.67 -7.17
CA ASN A 247 28.98 -7.22 -8.56
C ASN A 247 29.06 -5.69 -8.69
N MET A 248 28.26 -4.95 -7.92
CA MET A 248 28.31 -3.49 -7.91
C MET A 248 29.64 -2.99 -7.34
N LEU A 249 30.20 -3.65 -6.33
CA LEU A 249 31.52 -3.32 -5.81
C LEU A 249 32.60 -3.55 -6.86
N LEU A 250 32.56 -4.68 -7.60
CA LEU A 250 33.48 -4.94 -8.70
C LEU A 250 33.38 -3.87 -9.79
N GLU A 251 32.17 -3.47 -10.16
CA GLU A 251 31.92 -2.47 -11.20
C GLU A 251 32.42 -1.07 -10.79
N TYR A 252 32.17 -0.67 -9.54
CA TYR A 252 32.46 0.69 -9.04
C TYR A 252 33.68 0.76 -8.12
N TRP A 253 34.51 -0.28 -8.09
CA TRP A 253 35.70 -0.35 -7.24
C TRP A 253 36.59 0.90 -7.41
N GLY A 254 36.74 1.38 -8.65
CA GLY A 254 37.55 2.55 -8.99
C GLY A 254 37.05 3.88 -8.39
N ASN A 255 35.81 3.95 -7.89
CA ASN A 255 35.24 5.18 -7.33
C ASN A 255 35.66 5.44 -5.88
N TYR A 256 36.27 4.46 -5.22
CA TYR A 256 36.67 4.55 -3.81
C TYR A 256 38.07 5.14 -3.66
N LYS A 257 38.23 6.11 -2.75
CA LYS A 257 39.55 6.64 -2.36
C LYS A 257 40.41 5.56 -1.69
N VAL A 258 39.81 4.88 -0.71
CA VAL A 258 40.36 3.67 -0.09
C VAL A 258 39.43 2.52 -0.45
N LYS A 259 40.01 1.49 -1.06
CA LYS A 259 39.29 0.32 -1.55
C LYS A 259 38.70 -0.47 -0.38
N PRO A 260 37.38 -0.70 -0.34
CA PRO A 260 36.80 -1.43 0.77
C PRO A 260 37.11 -2.92 0.67
N THR A 261 37.28 -3.55 1.82
CA THR A 261 37.32 -5.01 1.92
C THR A 261 35.88 -5.55 1.95
N PHE A 262 35.70 -6.79 1.49
CA PHE A 262 34.38 -7.41 1.36
C PHE A 262 34.30 -8.67 2.20
N TRP A 263 33.36 -8.69 3.15
CA TRP A 263 33.24 -9.74 4.16
C TRP A 263 31.84 -10.35 4.17
N VAL A 264 31.77 -11.61 4.55
CA VAL A 264 30.53 -12.39 4.57
C VAL A 264 30.41 -13.14 5.87
N ILE A 265 29.31 -12.93 6.58
CA ILE A 265 28.89 -13.74 7.72
C ILE A 265 27.75 -14.62 7.22
N ASP A 266 28.02 -15.91 7.04
CA ASP A 266 27.02 -16.94 6.75
C ASP A 266 27.34 -18.19 7.58
N PHE A 267 26.31 -18.83 8.11
CA PHE A 267 26.42 -20.02 8.96
C PHE A 267 26.24 -21.32 8.19
N GLU A 268 25.82 -21.25 6.92
CA GLU A 268 25.72 -22.41 6.04
C GLU A 268 26.95 -22.55 5.15
N ASN A 269 27.35 -21.47 4.46
CA ASN A 269 28.52 -21.39 3.62
C ASN A 269 29.56 -20.49 4.31
N ILE A 270 30.28 -21.07 5.26
CA ILE A 270 31.25 -20.34 6.08
C ILE A 270 32.38 -19.80 5.20
N MET A 271 32.50 -18.47 5.17
CA MET A 271 33.59 -17.77 4.46
C MET A 271 34.51 -17.04 5.44
N HIS A 272 33.92 -16.31 6.40
CA HIS A 272 34.67 -15.49 7.35
C HIS A 272 34.10 -15.65 8.76
N ARG A 273 34.94 -15.34 9.74
CA ARG A 273 34.63 -15.38 11.17
C ARG A 273 34.61 -13.97 11.74
N CYS A 274 33.66 -13.70 12.61
CA CYS A 274 33.55 -12.44 13.33
C CYS A 274 32.94 -12.73 14.70
N ASN A 275 33.57 -12.24 15.75
CA ASN A 275 33.01 -12.35 17.09
C ASN A 275 32.13 -11.13 17.38
N PRO A 276 30.80 -11.29 17.51
CA PRO A 276 29.91 -10.18 17.84
C PRO A 276 30.03 -9.73 19.32
N LEU A 277 30.77 -10.48 20.15
CA LEU A 277 31.11 -10.15 21.54
C LEU A 277 32.58 -9.73 21.69
N HIS A 278 33.18 -9.12 20.66
CA HIS A 278 34.59 -8.70 20.74
C HIS A 278 34.84 -7.81 21.97
N PRO A 279 35.87 -8.07 22.80
CA PRO A 279 36.10 -7.33 24.06
C PRO A 279 36.17 -5.81 23.89
N GLU A 280 36.81 -5.35 22.82
CA GLU A 280 36.98 -3.91 22.53
C GLU A 280 35.65 -3.20 22.20
N SER A 281 34.60 -3.96 21.86
CA SER A 281 33.26 -3.41 21.64
C SER A 281 32.44 -3.25 22.93
N MET A 282 32.98 -3.66 24.08
CA MET A 282 32.35 -3.60 25.40
C MET A 282 33.17 -2.75 26.37
N GLU A 283 32.72 -1.52 26.57
CA GLU A 283 33.36 -0.53 27.44
C GLU A 283 33.00 -0.79 28.91
N ASP A 284 31.71 -1.05 29.17
CA ASP A 284 31.19 -1.30 30.51
C ASP A 284 30.20 -2.49 30.54
N ILE A 285 29.75 -2.86 31.74
CA ILE A 285 28.85 -4.00 31.97
C ILE A 285 27.47 -3.82 31.32
N THR A 286 27.07 -2.58 31.01
CA THR A 286 25.80 -2.31 30.32
C THR A 286 25.85 -2.84 28.88
N ASP A 287 27.01 -2.82 28.23
CA ASP A 287 27.20 -3.40 26.89
C ASP A 287 27.04 -4.92 26.86
N ALA A 288 27.53 -5.59 27.92
CA ALA A 288 27.29 -7.00 28.12
C ALA A 288 25.80 -7.25 28.38
N THR A 289 25.13 -6.38 29.13
CA THR A 289 23.70 -6.47 29.42
C THR A 289 22.85 -6.34 28.16
N GLU A 290 23.14 -5.38 27.29
CA GLU A 290 22.46 -5.21 26.01
C GLU A 290 22.65 -6.41 25.09
N SER A 291 23.86 -6.98 25.08
CA SER A 291 24.16 -8.20 24.31
C SER A 291 23.38 -9.40 24.83
N SER A 292 23.41 -9.63 26.15
CA SER A 292 22.64 -10.69 26.81
C SER A 292 21.16 -10.55 26.52
N ARG A 293 20.61 -9.35 26.64
CA ARG A 293 19.19 -9.07 26.37
C ARG A 293 18.85 -9.38 24.91
N THR A 294 19.69 -8.95 23.97
CA THR A 294 19.50 -9.20 22.53
C THR A 294 19.50 -10.70 22.21
N ILE A 295 20.46 -11.46 22.76
CA ILE A 295 20.56 -12.91 22.57
C ILE A 295 19.34 -13.61 23.16
N MET A 296 19.02 -13.33 24.42
CA MET A 296 17.95 -14.02 25.16
C MET A 296 16.56 -13.74 24.57
N MET A 297 16.28 -12.49 24.19
CA MET A 297 15.03 -12.13 23.51
C MET A 297 14.95 -12.70 22.10
N GLY A 298 16.08 -12.80 21.39
CA GLY A 298 16.16 -13.41 20.08
C GLY A 298 15.84 -14.92 20.11
N LEU A 299 16.32 -15.62 21.13
CA LEU A 299 16.06 -17.05 21.35
C LEU A 299 14.64 -17.34 21.87
N ASN A 300 14.06 -16.42 22.65
CA ASN A 300 12.76 -16.55 23.28
C ASN A 300 11.87 -15.34 22.98
N LYS A 301 11.28 -15.31 21.78
CA LYS A 301 10.47 -14.16 21.29
C LYS A 301 9.28 -13.81 22.19
N ASP A 302 8.73 -14.76 22.94
CA ASP A 302 7.63 -14.51 23.88
C ASP A 302 8.03 -13.56 25.02
N TRP A 303 9.31 -13.46 25.33
CA TRP A 303 9.84 -12.58 26.37
C TRP A 303 9.72 -11.10 25.99
N LEU A 304 9.60 -10.78 24.69
CA LEU A 304 9.37 -9.41 24.22
C LEU A 304 8.09 -8.80 24.81
N LYS A 305 7.11 -9.63 25.17
CA LYS A 305 5.83 -9.19 25.78
C LYS A 305 5.85 -9.22 27.31
N LYS A 306 6.94 -9.69 27.93
CA LYS A 306 7.07 -9.91 29.38
C LYS A 306 8.27 -9.15 29.96
N SER A 307 8.59 -7.99 29.40
CA SER A 307 9.73 -7.18 29.89
C SER A 307 9.51 -6.80 31.35
N GLY A 308 10.55 -6.95 32.19
CA GLY A 308 10.48 -6.71 33.64
C GLY A 308 9.97 -7.89 34.47
N ASP A 309 9.57 -9.00 33.84
CA ASP A 309 9.27 -10.26 34.54
C ASP A 309 10.58 -10.87 35.09
N PHE A 310 10.55 -11.35 36.33
CA PHE A 310 11.71 -11.96 36.99
C PHE A 310 12.31 -13.11 36.18
N PHE A 311 11.45 -13.94 35.57
CA PHE A 311 11.88 -15.09 34.76
C PHE A 311 12.50 -14.71 33.41
N VAL A 312 12.40 -13.43 33.02
CA VAL A 312 13.08 -12.86 31.85
C VAL A 312 14.40 -12.22 32.26
N GLU A 313 14.38 -11.42 33.33
CA GLU A 313 15.55 -10.67 33.79
C GLU A 313 16.63 -11.55 34.44
N SER A 314 16.24 -12.61 35.16
CA SER A 314 17.20 -13.51 35.82
C SER A 314 18.15 -14.22 34.84
N PRO A 315 17.67 -14.88 33.77
CA PRO A 315 18.51 -15.44 32.71
C PRO A 315 19.43 -14.41 32.02
N ILE A 316 18.94 -13.19 31.81
CA ILE A 316 19.72 -12.09 31.21
C ILE A 316 20.87 -11.70 32.15
N ASN A 317 20.59 -11.49 33.44
CA ASN A 317 21.61 -11.14 34.43
C ASN A 317 22.69 -12.21 34.56
N PHE A 318 22.29 -13.48 34.53
CA PHE A 318 23.24 -14.60 34.56
C PHE A 318 24.15 -14.60 33.32
N LEU A 319 23.58 -14.44 32.12
CA LEU A 319 24.36 -14.36 30.89
C LEU A 319 25.29 -13.14 30.87
N THR A 320 24.83 -11.99 31.36
CA THR A 320 25.63 -10.77 31.51
C THR A 320 26.84 -11.01 32.39
N ALA A 321 26.66 -11.66 33.54
CA ALA A 321 27.74 -11.97 34.45
C ALA A 321 28.82 -12.83 33.78
N VAL A 322 28.42 -13.85 33.03
CA VAL A 322 29.35 -14.74 32.31
C VAL A 322 30.09 -14.02 31.18
N ILE A 323 29.38 -13.22 30.37
CA ILE A 323 29.99 -12.43 29.30
C ILE A 323 31.00 -11.44 29.87
N TRP A 324 30.63 -10.71 30.93
CA TRP A 324 31.50 -9.71 31.55
C TRP A 324 32.72 -10.33 32.22
N TYR A 325 32.55 -11.46 32.91
CA TYR A 325 33.67 -12.24 33.42
C TYR A 325 34.67 -12.59 32.32
N LEU A 326 34.21 -13.18 31.21
CA LEU A 326 35.08 -13.56 30.10
C LEU A 326 35.71 -12.36 29.38
N ARG A 327 35.06 -11.19 29.40
CA ARG A 327 35.62 -9.94 28.89
C ARG A 327 36.80 -9.46 29.74
N LYS A 328 36.71 -9.59 31.07
CA LYS A 328 37.77 -9.16 32.01
C LYS A 328 38.90 -10.19 32.10
N TYR A 329 38.54 -11.47 32.10
CA TYR A 329 39.47 -12.57 32.23
C TYR A 329 40.49 -12.60 31.09
N GLN A 330 41.78 -12.57 31.44
CA GLN A 330 42.90 -12.55 30.50
C GLN A 330 42.72 -11.53 29.35
N ASN A 331 42.26 -10.32 29.67
CA ASN A 331 41.99 -9.25 28.71
C ASN A 331 41.05 -9.67 27.56
N GLY A 332 40.05 -10.49 27.85
CA GLY A 332 39.00 -10.81 26.90
C GLY A 332 39.36 -11.90 25.89
N LYS A 333 40.49 -12.60 26.07
CA LYS A 333 40.97 -13.66 25.15
C LYS A 333 39.91 -14.71 24.82
N PHE A 334 39.03 -15.01 25.78
CA PHE A 334 37.97 -16.02 25.66
C PHE A 334 36.57 -15.42 25.57
N CYS A 335 36.44 -14.09 25.41
CA CYS A 335 35.16 -13.43 25.34
C CYS A 335 34.52 -13.66 23.96
N THR A 336 33.85 -14.80 23.81
CA THR A 336 33.16 -15.20 22.58
C THR A 336 31.89 -15.95 22.97
N LEU A 337 30.88 -15.96 22.10
CA LEU A 337 29.63 -16.67 22.41
C LEU A 337 29.85 -18.18 22.67
N PRO A 338 30.72 -18.91 21.93
CA PRO A 338 31.00 -20.32 22.22
C PRO A 338 31.56 -20.57 23.62
N HIS A 339 32.55 -19.77 24.06
CA HIS A 339 33.11 -19.91 25.40
C HIS A 339 32.10 -19.57 26.49
N VAL A 340 31.21 -18.60 26.25
CA VAL A 340 30.09 -18.29 27.16
C VAL A 340 29.18 -19.51 27.31
N ILE A 341 28.80 -20.15 26.19
CA ILE A 341 27.92 -21.33 26.20
C ILE A 341 28.58 -22.47 26.98
N GLU A 342 29.85 -22.79 26.70
CA GLU A 342 30.56 -23.87 27.41
C GLU A 342 30.75 -23.57 28.90
N LEU A 343 31.12 -22.34 29.26
CA LEU A 343 31.32 -21.95 30.66
C LEU A 343 30.01 -22.05 31.47
N MET A 344 28.88 -21.67 30.88
CA MET A 344 27.57 -21.79 31.53
C MET A 344 27.18 -23.24 31.84
N GLN A 345 27.72 -24.22 31.12
CA GLN A 345 27.43 -25.64 31.33
C GLN A 345 28.34 -26.30 32.36
N ALA A 346 29.33 -25.58 32.88
CA ALA A 346 30.19 -26.09 33.96
C ALA A 346 29.41 -26.35 35.25
N ASP A 347 29.98 -27.21 36.11
CA ASP A 347 29.45 -27.50 37.44
C ASP A 347 29.29 -26.20 38.25
N TYR A 348 28.15 -26.02 38.94
CA TYR A 348 27.83 -24.77 39.63
C TYR A 348 28.88 -24.33 40.65
N ASP A 349 29.42 -25.26 41.44
CA ASP A 349 30.44 -24.94 42.45
C ASP A 349 31.67 -24.31 41.81
N LYS A 350 32.16 -24.89 40.71
CA LYS A 350 33.31 -24.37 39.95
C LYS A 350 32.96 -23.07 39.25
N LEU A 351 31.80 -23.01 38.61
CA LEU A 351 31.35 -21.84 37.86
C LEU A 351 31.25 -20.62 38.77
N PHE A 352 30.54 -20.73 39.90
CA PHE A 352 30.37 -19.60 40.81
C PHE A 352 31.64 -19.25 41.57
N ALA A 353 32.53 -20.21 41.88
CA ALA A 353 33.84 -19.91 42.45
C ALA A 353 34.65 -19.00 41.51
N VAL A 354 34.63 -19.30 40.21
CA VAL A 354 35.33 -18.52 39.18
C VAL A 354 34.66 -17.15 38.97
N LEU A 355 33.33 -17.10 38.85
CA LEU A 355 32.62 -15.82 38.66
C LEU A 355 32.77 -14.86 39.86
N GLN A 356 32.94 -15.38 41.08
CA GLN A 356 33.15 -14.54 42.27
C GLN A 356 34.49 -13.81 42.30
N GLU A 357 35.45 -14.19 41.45
CA GLU A 357 36.73 -13.47 41.31
C GLU A 357 36.57 -12.08 40.68
N GLU A 358 35.47 -11.82 39.98
CA GLU A 358 35.18 -10.53 39.36
C GLU A 358 34.19 -9.71 40.21
N ASP A 359 34.67 -8.61 40.80
CA ASP A 359 33.89 -7.78 41.71
C ASP A 359 32.68 -7.13 41.04
N GLU A 360 32.80 -6.72 39.77
CA GLU A 360 31.76 -5.98 39.06
C GLU A 360 30.48 -6.81 38.81
N ILE A 361 30.58 -8.14 38.81
CA ILE A 361 29.42 -9.03 38.57
C ILE A 361 28.79 -9.59 39.85
N LYS A 362 29.40 -9.36 41.03
CA LYS A 362 28.92 -9.95 42.31
C LYS A 362 27.44 -9.67 42.56
N VAL A 363 27.00 -8.44 42.31
CA VAL A 363 25.59 -8.03 42.49
C VAL A 363 24.65 -8.85 41.59
N LEU A 364 25.09 -9.21 40.38
CA LEU A 364 24.32 -10.02 39.45
C LEU A 364 24.27 -11.49 39.87
N ILE A 365 25.38 -12.05 40.39
CA ILE A 365 25.48 -13.48 40.69
C ILE A 365 25.03 -13.88 42.10
N ASN A 366 24.97 -12.94 43.05
CA ASN A 366 24.63 -13.19 44.46
C ASN A 366 23.32 -13.96 44.68
N PRO A 367 22.21 -13.66 43.98
CA PRO A 367 20.97 -14.42 44.15
C PRO A 367 21.12 -15.92 43.84
N PHE A 368 21.93 -16.25 42.82
CA PHE A 368 22.18 -17.63 42.41
C PHE A 368 23.10 -18.35 43.41
N ILE A 369 24.14 -17.66 43.90
CA ILE A 369 25.04 -18.18 44.94
C ILE A 369 24.27 -18.46 46.23
N SER A 370 23.40 -17.53 46.64
CA SER A 370 22.56 -17.71 47.82
C SER A 370 21.62 -18.92 47.66
N ALA A 371 21.04 -19.13 46.48
CA ALA A 371 20.23 -20.33 46.22
C ALA A 371 21.07 -21.62 46.33
N LEU A 372 22.29 -21.63 45.79
CA LEU A 372 23.21 -22.77 45.87
C LEU A 372 23.61 -23.08 47.32
N GLN A 373 24.05 -22.07 48.08
CA GLN A 373 24.48 -22.22 49.48
C GLN A 373 23.36 -22.69 50.40
N ASN A 374 22.11 -22.28 50.13
CA ASN A 374 20.94 -22.72 50.88
C ASN A 374 20.38 -24.07 50.39
N ASN A 375 21.10 -24.81 49.53
CA ASN A 375 20.66 -26.06 48.93
C ASN A 375 19.31 -25.96 48.17
N ALA A 376 18.95 -24.77 47.69
CA ALA A 376 17.72 -24.49 46.96
C ALA A 376 17.89 -24.76 45.45
N MET A 377 18.33 -25.98 45.09
CA MET A 377 18.68 -26.34 43.71
C MET A 377 17.52 -26.15 42.72
N ALA A 378 16.28 -26.41 43.13
CA ALA A 378 15.11 -26.20 42.27
C ALA A 378 14.91 -24.72 41.91
N GLN A 379 15.22 -23.80 42.83
CA GLN A 379 15.16 -22.36 42.58
C GLN A 379 16.28 -21.90 41.65
N LEU A 380 17.50 -22.41 41.89
CA LEU A 380 18.67 -22.13 41.04
C LEU A 380 18.43 -22.59 39.59
N GLU A 381 17.97 -23.83 39.41
CA GLU A 381 17.60 -24.37 38.10
C GLU A 381 16.48 -23.54 37.45
N GLY A 382 15.44 -23.18 38.20
CA GLY A 382 14.35 -22.34 37.66
C GLY A 382 14.83 -20.96 37.14
N GLN A 383 15.88 -20.41 37.73
CA GLN A 383 16.46 -19.12 37.34
C GLN A 383 17.40 -19.23 36.13
N ILE A 384 18.15 -20.32 36.00
CA ILE A 384 19.22 -20.46 35.00
C ILE A 384 18.80 -21.32 33.79
N ALA A 385 17.89 -22.27 33.96
CA ALA A 385 17.56 -23.27 32.95
C ALA A 385 17.14 -22.65 31.61
N SER A 386 16.37 -21.55 31.64
CA SER A 386 15.96 -20.84 30.42
C SER A 386 17.15 -20.31 29.62
N ALA A 387 18.20 -19.82 30.29
CA ALA A 387 19.44 -19.38 29.65
C ALA A 387 20.17 -20.58 29.02
N LYS A 388 20.39 -21.64 29.80
CA LYS A 388 21.08 -22.86 29.34
C LYS A 388 20.38 -23.51 28.14
N ILE A 389 19.06 -23.74 28.24
CA ILE A 389 18.26 -24.37 27.19
C ILE A 389 18.23 -23.49 25.92
N GLY A 390 18.06 -22.18 26.09
CA GLY A 390 18.07 -21.24 24.97
C GLY A 390 19.41 -21.27 24.22
N LEU A 391 20.51 -21.11 24.96
CA LEU A 391 21.87 -21.05 24.41
C LEU A 391 22.36 -22.38 23.85
N ALA A 392 21.91 -23.52 24.40
CA ALA A 392 22.23 -24.83 23.86
C ALA A 392 21.80 -24.99 22.37
N ARG A 393 20.75 -24.27 21.94
CA ARG A 393 20.32 -24.25 20.53
C ARG A 393 21.34 -23.61 19.59
N LEU A 394 22.25 -22.81 20.12
CA LEU A 394 23.35 -22.18 19.38
C LEU A 394 24.63 -23.03 19.36
N SER A 395 24.64 -24.16 20.08
CA SER A 395 25.77 -25.10 20.10
C SER A 395 25.80 -25.92 18.81
N SER A 396 26.55 -25.42 17.83
CA SER A 396 26.82 -26.14 16.58
C SER A 396 28.23 -25.83 16.10
N PRO A 397 28.92 -26.77 15.42
CA PRO A 397 30.27 -26.55 14.90
C PRO A 397 30.36 -25.30 14.01
N GLN A 398 29.34 -25.05 13.18
CA GLN A 398 29.32 -23.92 12.26
C GLN A 398 29.23 -22.58 13.00
N LEU A 399 28.28 -22.45 13.94
CA LEU A 399 28.16 -21.24 14.76
C LEU A 399 29.42 -21.02 15.61
N TYR A 400 29.95 -22.09 16.20
CA TYR A 400 31.14 -21.99 17.04
C TYR A 400 32.35 -21.50 16.24
N TYR A 401 32.54 -22.02 15.04
CA TYR A 401 33.63 -21.60 14.17
C TYR A 401 33.51 -20.13 13.76
N VAL A 402 32.33 -19.69 13.30
CA VAL A 402 32.09 -18.31 12.86
C VAL A 402 32.23 -17.30 14.00
N LEU A 403 31.71 -17.64 15.20
CA LEU A 403 31.60 -16.70 16.32
C LEU A 403 32.83 -16.67 17.26
N SER A 404 33.82 -17.51 17.03
CA SER A 404 35.05 -17.57 17.84
C SER A 404 36.27 -16.91 17.19
N GLY A 405 36.16 -16.51 15.92
CA GLY A 405 37.25 -15.85 15.19
C GLY A 405 37.00 -14.37 14.93
N ASN A 406 38.07 -13.64 14.60
CA ASN A 406 38.05 -12.21 14.29
C ASN A 406 38.82 -11.97 13.00
N ASP A 407 38.26 -12.39 11.86
CA ASP A 407 38.91 -12.17 10.56
C ASP A 407 38.79 -10.68 10.13
N PHE A 408 37.79 -9.96 10.67
CA PHE A 408 37.58 -8.52 10.48
C PHE A 408 36.83 -7.90 11.66
N THR A 409 36.87 -6.57 11.77
CA THR A 409 36.12 -5.78 12.77
C THR A 409 34.79 -5.26 12.21
N LEU A 410 33.79 -5.09 13.08
CA LEU A 410 32.48 -4.52 12.70
C LEU A 410 32.52 -2.99 12.47
N ASP A 411 33.68 -2.36 12.64
CA ASP A 411 33.89 -0.97 12.19
C ASP A 411 34.04 -0.93 10.66
N ILE A 412 32.89 -0.83 10.00
CA ILE A 412 32.81 -0.79 8.54
C ILE A 412 33.04 0.62 7.96
N ASN A 413 32.91 1.65 8.79
CA ASN A 413 32.88 3.06 8.37
C ASN A 413 34.24 3.75 8.52
N ASN A 414 35.27 3.04 8.98
CA ASN A 414 36.63 3.55 9.02
C ASN A 414 37.08 4.07 7.64
N PRO A 415 37.38 5.36 7.47
CA PRO A 415 37.80 5.92 6.18
C PRO A 415 39.13 5.34 5.66
N GLU A 416 39.98 4.84 6.55
CA GLU A 416 41.28 4.23 6.24
C GLU A 416 41.17 2.74 5.93
N GLU A 417 40.10 2.09 6.39
CA GLU A 417 39.84 0.67 6.16
C GLU A 417 38.33 0.39 6.01
N PRO A 418 37.67 0.95 4.97
CA PRO A 418 36.23 0.80 4.80
C PRO A 418 35.88 -0.64 4.48
N LYS A 419 34.69 -1.08 4.89
CA LYS A 419 34.24 -2.46 4.71
C LYS A 419 32.84 -2.52 4.13
N ILE A 420 32.61 -3.54 3.33
CA ILE A 420 31.28 -3.96 2.92
C ILE A 420 31.05 -5.35 3.51
N VAL A 421 30.03 -5.48 4.35
CA VAL A 421 29.72 -6.71 5.09
C VAL A 421 28.35 -7.20 4.67
N CYS A 422 28.27 -8.40 4.14
CA CYS A 422 27.02 -9.08 3.85
C CYS A 422 26.76 -10.16 4.89
N VAL A 423 25.56 -10.16 5.46
CA VAL A 423 25.14 -11.11 6.47
C VAL A 423 24.01 -11.96 5.91
N GLY A 424 24.31 -13.22 5.65
CA GLY A 424 23.37 -14.20 5.11
C GLY A 424 22.45 -14.74 6.20
N ASN A 425 21.17 -14.90 5.85
CA ASN A 425 20.22 -15.63 6.66
C ASN A 425 19.61 -16.79 5.86
N ASN A 426 19.24 -17.86 6.58
CA ASN A 426 18.39 -18.92 6.06
C ASN A 426 16.98 -18.80 6.69
N PRO A 427 15.94 -18.48 5.88
CA PRO A 427 14.55 -18.41 6.36
C PRO A 427 14.06 -19.66 7.10
N GLN A 428 14.57 -20.84 6.76
CA GLN A 428 14.21 -22.11 7.38
C GLN A 428 14.80 -22.29 8.78
N LYS A 429 15.89 -21.58 9.10
CA LYS A 429 16.62 -21.66 10.40
C LYS A 429 16.54 -20.36 11.19
N GLN A 430 15.54 -19.51 10.89
CA GLN A 430 15.42 -18.16 11.45
C GLN A 430 15.33 -18.14 12.98
N GLN A 431 14.78 -19.17 13.62
CA GLN A 431 14.68 -19.20 15.09
C GLN A 431 16.06 -19.29 15.76
N VAL A 432 17.01 -20.00 15.16
CA VAL A 432 18.37 -20.19 15.70
C VAL A 432 19.25 -19.02 15.27
N TYR A 433 19.37 -18.79 13.97
CA TYR A 433 20.25 -17.75 13.44
C TYR A 433 19.76 -16.35 13.79
N GLY A 434 18.44 -16.13 13.90
CA GLY A 434 17.86 -14.83 14.21
C GLY A 434 18.42 -14.21 15.49
N ALA A 435 18.71 -14.99 16.53
CA ALA A 435 19.30 -14.49 17.77
C ALA A 435 20.72 -13.92 17.56
N VAL A 436 21.58 -14.68 16.87
CA VAL A 436 22.97 -14.28 16.60
C VAL A 436 23.04 -13.15 15.59
N LEU A 437 22.21 -13.21 14.54
CA LEU A 437 22.11 -12.13 13.54
C LEU A 437 21.61 -10.83 14.15
N SER A 438 20.69 -10.89 15.11
CA SER A 438 20.24 -9.71 15.85
C SER A 438 21.36 -9.06 16.66
N LEU A 439 22.32 -9.85 17.16
CA LEU A 439 23.48 -9.32 17.87
C LEU A 439 24.39 -8.51 16.95
N TYR A 440 24.71 -9.02 15.75
CA TYR A 440 25.44 -8.25 14.75
C TYR A 440 24.73 -6.95 14.40
N ILE A 441 23.42 -7.01 14.14
CA ILE A 441 22.60 -5.83 13.82
C ILE A 441 22.64 -4.80 14.96
N SER A 442 22.46 -5.25 16.21
CA SER A 442 22.49 -4.39 17.39
C SER A 442 23.85 -3.69 17.53
N ARG A 443 24.95 -4.45 17.34
CA ARG A 443 26.31 -3.89 17.36
C ARG A 443 26.54 -2.88 16.25
N MET A 444 26.10 -3.16 15.04
CA MET A 444 26.18 -2.22 13.92
C MET A 444 25.44 -0.92 14.23
N ILE A 445 24.25 -1.00 14.85
CA ILE A 445 23.48 0.18 15.21
C ILE A 445 24.23 1.05 16.22
N LYS A 446 24.86 0.45 17.23
CA LYS A 446 25.67 1.18 18.20
C LYS A 446 26.87 1.86 17.54
N LEU A 447 27.64 1.13 16.73
CA LEU A 447 28.85 1.65 16.08
C LEU A 447 28.55 2.80 15.12
N VAL A 448 27.44 2.73 14.41
CA VAL A 448 27.04 3.75 13.46
C VAL A 448 26.52 5.02 14.15
N ASN A 449 26.01 4.93 15.37
CA ASN A 449 25.54 6.09 16.15
C ASN A 449 26.65 6.81 16.93
N LEU A 450 27.90 6.31 16.90
CA LEU A 450 29.05 7.04 17.44
C LEU A 450 29.44 8.13 16.43
N ASP A 451 29.63 9.38 16.91
CA ASP A 451 29.91 10.59 16.12
C ASP A 451 31.26 10.53 15.34
N ILE A 452 31.35 9.66 14.34
CA ILE A 452 32.39 9.65 13.29
C ILE A 452 31.70 10.14 12.03
N PRO A 453 32.24 11.09 11.23
CA PRO A 453 31.55 11.67 10.07
C PRO A 453 30.91 10.59 9.17
N ILE A 454 29.60 10.44 9.32
CA ILE A 454 28.85 9.25 8.93
C ILE A 454 28.52 9.31 7.43
N LYS A 455 28.77 8.23 6.70
CA LYS A 455 28.15 7.97 5.39
C LYS A 455 27.01 6.95 5.40
N MET A 456 26.62 6.32 6.51
CA MET A 456 25.34 5.59 6.61
C MET A 456 24.90 5.46 8.08
N THR A 457 23.64 5.79 8.39
CA THR A 457 23.00 5.64 9.72
C THR A 457 22.26 4.30 9.85
N PRO A 458 21.93 3.83 11.07
CA PRO A 458 21.50 2.45 11.33
C PRO A 458 20.08 2.06 10.91
N GLU A 459 19.34 2.98 10.31
CA GLU A 459 17.92 2.81 9.99
C GLU A 459 17.69 2.24 8.57
N ASP A 460 18.76 1.99 7.82
CA ASP A 460 18.75 1.30 6.52
C ASP A 460 18.83 -0.23 6.64
N LEU A 461 18.81 -0.77 7.86
CA LEU A 461 18.59 -2.18 8.10
C LEU A 461 17.16 -2.54 7.71
N CYS A 462 17.02 -3.15 6.53
CA CYS A 462 15.79 -3.71 6.01
C CYS A 462 15.19 -4.73 7.01
N LYS A 463 14.43 -4.24 8.01
CA LYS A 463 13.60 -5.06 8.90
C LYS A 463 12.47 -5.64 8.05
N LEU A 464 12.73 -6.79 7.43
CA LEU A 464 11.68 -7.70 6.99
C LEU A 464 11.10 -8.36 8.23
N THR A 465 10.20 -7.68 8.93
CA THR A 465 9.30 -8.35 9.87
C THR A 465 8.30 -9.18 9.05
N PRO A 466 8.19 -10.49 9.27
CA PRO A 466 6.97 -11.19 8.90
C PRO A 466 5.85 -10.58 9.75
N GLN A 467 4.86 -9.94 9.12
CA GLN A 467 3.59 -9.72 9.80
C GLN A 467 2.87 -11.06 9.88
N SER A 468 2.64 -11.48 11.14
CA SER A 468 1.75 -12.55 11.64
C SER A 468 1.75 -13.88 10.89
#